data_AF-A0A1A3CX71-F1
#
_entry.id   AF-A0A1A3CX71-F1
#
_cell.length_a   1.000
_cell.length_b   1.000
_cell.length_c   1.000
_cell.angle_alpha   90.00
_cell.angle_beta   90.00
_cell.angle_gamma   90.00
#
_symmetry.space_group_name_H-M   'P 1'
#
loop_
_entity.id
_entity.type
_entity.pdbx_description
1 polymer ?
#
loop_
_entity_poly.entity_id
_entity_poly.type
_entity_poly.pdbx_seq_one_letter_code
_entity_poly.pdbx_strand_id
1 'polypeptide(L)'
;MGEVALQVVPGELEATAGQWQVFSSQLVGAPPSPGPPFQPTTAAVNAVNAAIDVATGAFEARTQETVGGVTTAAGGYVSQEATAKGEMAAVTAVTQVRMV
;
A
#
# COMPACT_ATOMS: atom_id res chain seq x y z
N MET A 1 -14.60 -30.04 6.78
CA MET A 1 -14.36 -28.87 5.92
C MET A 1 -13.17 -28.16 6.53
N GLY A 2 -12.01 -28.19 5.89
CA GLY A 2 -10.80 -27.57 6.44
C GLY A 2 -10.96 -26.06 6.43
N GLU A 3 -10.71 -25.41 7.57
CA GLU A 3 -10.47 -23.98 7.60
C GLU A 3 -9.31 -23.70 6.64
N VAL A 4 -9.58 -22.99 5.55
CA VAL A 4 -8.51 -22.32 4.82
C VAL A 4 -8.08 -21.22 5.76
N ALA A 5 -7.05 -21.49 6.57
CA ALA A 5 -6.45 -20.46 7.41
C ALA A 5 -6.09 -19.29 6.49
N LEU A 6 -6.70 -18.13 6.71
CA LEU A 6 -6.32 -16.91 6.00
C LEU A 6 -4.89 -16.57 6.44
N GLN A 7 -3.91 -17.03 5.66
CA GLN A 7 -2.51 -16.71 5.89
C GLN A 7 -2.21 -15.37 5.23
N VAL A 8 -1.76 -14.41 6.03
CA VAL A 8 -1.18 -13.18 5.51
C VAL A 8 0.30 -13.40 5.28
N VAL A 9 0.76 -13.24 4.05
CA VAL A 9 2.17 -13.41 3.67
C VAL A 9 2.84 -12.03 3.61
N PRO A 10 3.71 -11.65 4.57
CA PRO A 10 4.27 -10.30 4.63
C PRO A 10 5.06 -9.90 3.38
N GLY A 11 5.79 -10.84 2.78
CA GLY A 11 6.53 -10.58 1.54
C GLY A 11 5.62 -10.24 0.34
N GLU A 12 4.42 -10.82 0.28
CA GLU A 12 3.44 -10.49 -0.77
C GLU A 12 2.81 -9.12 -0.53
N LEU A 13 2.62 -8.72 0.73
CA LEU A 13 2.16 -7.38 1.09
C LEU A 13 3.16 -6.31 0.65
N GLU A 14 4.45 -6.51 0.94
CA GLU A 14 5.51 -5.59 0.54
C GLU A 14 5.65 -5.51 -0.99
N ALA A 15 5.60 -6.65 -1.69
CA ALA A 15 5.64 -6.69 -3.14
C ALA A 15 4.45 -5.95 -3.77
N THR A 16 3.24 -6.15 -3.24
CA THR A 16 2.03 -5.47 -3.71
C THR A 16 2.11 -3.96 -3.47
N ALA A 17 2.59 -3.54 -2.29
CA ALA A 17 2.81 -2.13 -1.98
C ALA A 17 3.82 -1.49 -2.94
N GLY A 18 4.91 -2.18 -3.25
CA GLY A 18 5.89 -1.75 -4.25
C GLY A 18 5.28 -1.60 -5.65
N GLN A 19 4.42 -2.53 -6.08
CA GLN A 19 3.72 -2.44 -7.36
C GLN A 19 2.80 -1.23 -7.43
N TRP A 20 2.04 -0.94 -6.38
CA TRP A 20 1.19 0.26 -6.35
C TRP A 20 2.01 1.55 -6.45
N GLN A 21 3.18 1.60 -5.82
CA GLN A 21 4.07 2.76 -5.94
C GLN A 21 4.59 2.93 -7.37
N VAL A 22 4.94 1.83 -8.04
CA VAL A 22 5.39 1.82 -9.44
C VAL A 22 4.27 2.20 -10.40
N PHE A 23 3.03 1.75 -10.18
CA PHE A 23 1.90 2.16 -11.03
C PHE A 23 1.55 3.63 -10.83
N SER A 24 1.61 4.12 -9.58
CA SER A 24 1.36 5.53 -9.27
C SER A 24 2.32 6.46 -10.00
N SER A 25 3.61 6.12 -10.08
CA SER A 25 4.60 6.96 -10.78
C SER A 25 4.42 6.99 -12.30
N GLN A 26 3.64 6.09 -12.88
CA GLN A 26 3.33 6.08 -14.31
C GLN A 26 2.18 7.01 -14.70
N LEU A 27 1.44 7.58 -13.74
CA LEU A 27 0.37 8.55 -14.02
C LEU A 27 0.88 9.94 -14.44
N VAL A 28 2.20 10.15 -14.49
CA VAL A 28 2.80 11.44 -14.84
C VAL A 28 2.71 11.68 -16.34
N GLY A 29 1.94 12.70 -16.74
CA GLY A 29 1.85 13.18 -18.12
C GLY A 29 1.73 14.69 -18.17
N ALA A 30 2.53 15.35 -19.02
CA ALA A 30 2.42 16.79 -19.20
C ALA A 30 1.23 17.12 -20.13
N PRO A 31 0.36 18.06 -19.76
CA PRO A 31 -0.69 18.51 -20.66
C PRO A 31 -0.09 19.13 -21.93
N PRO A 32 -0.79 19.04 -23.08
CA PRO A 32 -0.35 19.67 -24.31
C PRO A 32 -0.25 21.19 -24.16
N SER A 33 0.61 21.82 -24.95
CA SER A 33 0.82 23.26 -24.90
C SER A 33 -0.51 24.00 -25.15
N PRO A 34 -0.91 24.93 -24.27
CA PRO A 34 -2.21 25.59 -24.38
C PRO A 34 -2.28 26.53 -25.59
N GLY A 35 -3.47 26.62 -26.18
CA GLY A 35 -3.77 27.61 -27.23
C GLY A 35 -3.95 29.04 -26.68
N PRO A 36 -4.43 29.98 -27.51
CA PRO A 36 -4.69 31.35 -27.06
C PRO A 36 -5.81 31.43 -25.99
N PRO A 37 -5.60 32.14 -24.87
CA PRO A 37 -6.46 32.05 -23.68
C PRO A 37 -7.85 32.68 -23.85
N PHE A 38 -8.02 33.56 -24.84
CA PHE A 38 -9.30 34.20 -25.16
C PHE A 38 -10.26 33.30 -25.94
N GLN A 39 -9.82 32.11 -26.36
CA GLN A 39 -10.69 31.11 -26.96
C GLN A 39 -11.42 30.33 -25.84
N PRO A 40 -12.77 30.31 -25.82
CA PRO A 40 -13.52 29.58 -24.79
C PRO A 40 -13.11 28.11 -24.65
N THR A 41 -12.82 27.45 -25.77
CA THR A 41 -12.36 26.06 -25.80
C THR A 41 -10.99 25.89 -25.11
N THR A 42 -10.07 26.85 -25.27
CA THR A 42 -8.77 26.81 -24.60
C THR A 42 -8.93 26.97 -23.09
N ALA A 43 -9.76 27.92 -22.64
CA ALA A 43 -10.03 28.10 -21.22
C ALA A 43 -10.64 26.83 -20.59
N ALA A 44 -11.57 26.17 -21.29
CA ALA A 44 -12.17 24.91 -20.86
C ALA A 44 -11.13 23.77 -20.78
N VAL A 45 -10.28 23.59 -21.80
CA VAL A 45 -9.22 22.57 -21.80
C VAL A 45 -8.22 22.79 -20.67
N ASN A 46 -7.83 24.04 -20.40
CA ASN A 46 -6.93 24.37 -19.30
C ASN A 46 -7.56 24.05 -17.94
N ALA A 47 -8.85 24.35 -17.75
CA ALA A 47 -9.56 24.00 -16.53
C ALA A 47 -9.64 22.47 -16.31
N VAL A 48 -9.86 21.72 -17.38
CA VAL A 48 -9.85 20.24 -17.34
C VAL A 48 -8.47 19.71 -16.97
N ASN A 49 -7.39 20.22 -17.59
CA ASN A 49 -6.03 19.81 -17.26
C ASN A 49 -5.70 20.09 -15.79
N ALA A 50 -6.06 21.27 -15.26
CA ALA A 50 -5.87 21.58 -13.85
C ALA A 50 -6.65 20.65 -12.92
N ALA A 51 -7.88 20.27 -13.28
CA ALA A 51 -8.66 19.30 -12.51
C ALA A 51 -8.04 17.89 -12.53
N ILE A 52 -7.45 17.48 -13.66
CA ILE A 52 -6.69 16.22 -13.78
C ILE A 52 -5.47 16.26 -12.86
N ASP A 53 -4.69 17.34 -12.86
CA ASP A 53 -3.50 17.47 -12.01
C ASP A 53 -3.86 17.33 -10.51
N VAL A 54 -4.95 17.98 -10.07
CA VAL A 54 -5.47 17.86 -8.70
C VAL A 54 -5.90 16.42 -8.39
N ALA A 55 -6.61 15.78 -9.30
CA ALA A 55 -7.07 14.40 -9.11
C ALA A 55 -5.90 13.40 -9.06
N THR A 56 -4.89 13.58 -9.90
CA THR A 56 -3.66 12.79 -9.91
C THR A 56 -2.92 12.95 -8.59
N GLY A 57 -2.68 14.18 -8.12
CA GLY A 57 -2.03 14.41 -6.83
C GLY A 57 -2.79 13.78 -5.64
N ALA A 58 -4.13 13.87 -5.64
CA ALA A 58 -4.94 13.22 -4.61
C ALA A 58 -4.92 11.68 -4.69
N PHE A 59 -4.80 11.12 -5.90
CA PHE A 59 -4.63 9.68 -6.09
C PHE A 59 -3.27 9.22 -5.57
N GLU A 60 -2.19 9.90 -5.96
CA GLU A 60 -0.83 9.59 -5.50
C GLU A 60 -0.72 9.62 -3.97
N ALA A 61 -1.31 10.63 -3.32
CA ALA A 61 -1.30 10.74 -1.86
C ALA A 61 -1.98 9.54 -1.18
N ARG A 62 -3.17 9.13 -1.66
CA ARG A 62 -3.88 7.96 -1.13
C ARG A 62 -3.12 6.66 -1.39
N THR A 63 -2.48 6.54 -2.54
CA THR A 63 -1.65 5.38 -2.84
C THR A 63 -0.45 5.31 -1.89
N GLN A 64 0.24 6.43 -1.64
CA GLN A 64 1.34 6.47 -0.69
C GLN A 64 0.91 6.14 0.75
N GLU A 65 -0.23 6.66 1.20
CA GLU A 65 -0.80 6.30 2.50
C GLU A 65 -1.08 4.79 2.60
N THR A 66 -1.70 4.22 1.56
CA THR A 66 -2.00 2.79 1.49
C THR A 66 -0.73 1.94 1.50
N VAL A 67 0.28 2.33 0.72
CA VAL A 67 1.59 1.67 0.68
C VAL A 67 2.23 1.67 2.06
N GLY A 68 2.28 2.83 2.73
CA GLY A 68 2.82 2.93 4.09
C GLY A 68 2.06 2.07 5.10
N GLY A 69 0.73 2.05 5.02
CA GLY A 69 -0.12 1.20 5.86
C GLY A 69 0.15 -0.28 5.67
N VAL A 70 0.24 -0.75 4.42
CA VAL A 70 0.50 -2.16 4.10
C VAL A 70 1.91 -2.59 4.50
N THR A 71 2.93 -1.76 4.26
CA THR A 71 4.30 -2.04 4.73
C THR A 71 4.36 -2.11 6.26
N THR A 72 3.68 -1.20 6.96
CA THR A 72 3.59 -1.23 8.43
C THR A 72 2.91 -2.51 8.92
N ALA A 73 1.81 -2.91 8.27
CA ALA A 73 1.10 -4.14 8.60
C ALA A 73 1.99 -5.38 8.40
N ALA A 74 2.76 -5.44 7.30
CA ALA A 74 3.71 -6.52 7.04
C ALA A 74 4.73 -6.67 8.19
N GLY A 75 5.34 -5.57 8.61
CA GLY A 75 6.25 -5.57 9.78
C GLY A 75 5.56 -5.97 11.09
N GLY A 76 4.30 -5.58 11.25
CA GLY A 76 3.45 -6.00 12.38
C GLY A 76 3.24 -7.52 12.42
N TYR A 77 2.89 -8.14 11.29
CA TYR A 77 2.71 -9.60 11.20
C TYR A 77 4.01 -10.36 11.50
N VAL A 78 5.15 -9.93 10.95
CA VAL A 78 6.46 -10.54 11.25
C VAL A 78 6.76 -10.51 12.75
N SER A 79 6.49 -9.37 13.41
CA SER A 79 6.74 -9.19 14.84
C SER A 79 5.81 -10.05 15.71
N GLN A 80 4.54 -10.18 15.32
CA GLN A 80 3.56 -11.03 16.00
C GLN A 80 3.94 -12.51 15.91
N GLU A 81 4.32 -12.99 14.73
CA GLU A 81 4.77 -14.38 14.52
C GLU A 81 6.03 -14.69 15.35
N ALA A 82 7.00 -13.76 15.40
CA ALA A 82 8.19 -13.94 16.22
C ALA A 82 7.85 -14.00 17.73
N THR A 83 6.92 -13.17 18.19
CA THR A 83 6.46 -13.15 19.58
C THR A 83 5.72 -14.44 19.92
N ALA A 84 4.76 -14.84 19.09
CA ALA A 84 3.98 -16.07 19.27
C ALA A 84 4.89 -17.31 19.31
N LYS A 85 5.90 -17.38 18.45
CA LYS A 85 6.90 -18.45 18.48
C LYS A 85 7.66 -18.50 19.81
N GLY A 86 8.04 -17.35 20.36
CA GLY A 86 8.69 -17.26 21.67
C GLY A 86 7.79 -17.74 22.81
N GLU A 87 6.54 -17.31 22.82
CA GLU A 87 5.54 -17.73 23.82
C GLU A 87 5.25 -19.24 23.75
N MET A 88 5.09 -19.79 22.54
CA MET A 88 4.89 -21.23 22.34
C MET A 88 6.09 -22.06 22.80
N ALA A 89 7.31 -21.58 22.58
CA ALA A 89 8.52 -22.22 23.10
C ALA A 89 8.54 -22.23 24.63
N ALA A 90 8.14 -21.12 25.27
CA ALA A 90 8.05 -21.03 26.73
C ALA A 90 6.99 -21.99 27.31
N VAL A 91 5.80 -22.07 26.69
CA VAL A 91 4.75 -23.03 27.10
C VAL A 91 5.24 -24.47 26.98
N THR A 92 5.94 -24.79 25.89
CA THR A 92 6.51 -26.13 25.66
C THR A 92 7.53 -26.48 26.76
N ALA A 93 8.41 -25.54 27.12
CA ALA A 93 9.40 -25.73 28.18
C ALA A 93 8.76 -25.97 29.56
N VAL A 94 7.76 -25.15 29.94
CA VAL A 94 7.02 -25.35 31.21
C VAL A 94 6.31 -26.70 31.24
N THR A 95 5.73 -27.10 30.10
CA THR A 95 5.03 -28.38 30.00
C THR A 95 6.00 -29.56 30.15
N GLN A 96 7.18 -29.48 29.55
CA GLN A 96 8.23 -30.49 29.72
C GLN A 96 8.69 -30.58 31.18
N VAL A 97 8.99 -29.45 31.84
CA VAL A 97 9.40 -29.43 33.26
C VAL A 97 8.33 -30.04 34.19
N ARG A 98 7.04 -29.82 33.90
CA ARG A 98 5.94 -30.37 34.70
C ARG A 98 5.72 -31.88 34.51
N MET A 99 6.28 -32.48 33.46
CA MET A 99 6.17 -33.91 33.16
C MET A 99 7.34 -34.75 33.69
N VAL A 100 8.33 -34.13 34.34
CA VAL A 100 9.47 -34.80 35.01
C VAL A 100 9.30 -34.74 36.52
#